data_AF-A0AAE1BND7-F1
#
_entry.id   AF-A0AAE1BND7-F1
#
_cell.length_a   1.000
_cell.length_b   1.000
_cell.length_c   1.000
_cell.angle_alpha   90.00
_cell.angle_beta   90.00
_cell.angle_gamma   90.00
#
_symmetry.space_group_name_H-M   'P 1'
#
loop_
_entity.id
_entity.type
_entity.pdbx_description
1 polymer ?
#
loop_
_entity_poly.entity_id
_entity_poly.type
_entity_poly.pdbx_seq_one_letter_code
_entity_poly.pdbx_strand_id
1 'polypeptide(L)'
;MKYSVFRHWLHGPKAGQTEMFVDRLPGFPDNIRPNGKGGYYIAIVTVFSESSLRVLRIAGRLPWLRKLVTRVLYLTQLVLETIGKLDPSHSIDQTAKKIFNFLTLSQHNLRHSNFSVVVEVDGEGKIIGSFQGYSGQQVLISEAQKVGDYMFFASPYNSYLGKLFVGEVKEGMKQQQQPQQQQQEVRGKEEL
;
A
#
# COMPACT_ATOMS: atom_id res chain seq x y z
N MET A 1 6.32 -3.64 -16.87
CA MET A 1 6.09 -2.19 -16.73
C MET A 1 7.05 -1.70 -15.67
N LYS A 2 7.73 -0.56 -15.92
CA LYS A 2 8.62 0.09 -14.94
C LYS A 2 7.89 1.33 -14.44
N TYR A 3 7.95 1.60 -13.14
CA TYR A 3 7.31 2.76 -12.54
C TYR A 3 8.36 3.81 -12.26
N SER A 4 8.08 5.03 -12.70
CA SER A 4 9.00 6.15 -12.61
C SER A 4 8.23 7.36 -12.09
N VAL A 5 8.89 8.19 -11.32
CA VAL A 5 8.38 9.47 -10.84
C VAL A 5 9.06 10.57 -11.65
N PHE A 6 8.28 11.55 -12.08
CA PHE A 6 8.76 12.70 -12.83
C PHE A 6 8.65 13.96 -11.98
N ARG A 7 9.64 14.84 -12.11
CA ARG A 7 9.65 16.17 -11.50
C ARG A 7 9.28 17.19 -12.56
N HIS A 8 8.27 18.01 -12.26
CA HIS A 8 7.88 19.15 -13.09
C HIS A 8 8.29 20.44 -12.42
N TRP A 9 9.02 21.29 -13.14
CA TRP A 9 9.55 22.55 -12.63
C TRP A 9 8.52 23.66 -12.80
N LEU A 10 8.06 24.24 -11.69
CA LEU A 10 7.07 25.34 -11.72
C LEU A 10 7.74 26.72 -11.83
N HIS A 11 8.95 26.87 -11.31
CA HIS A 11 9.69 28.14 -11.25
C HIS A 11 11.19 27.92 -11.50
N GLY A 12 11.92 29.00 -11.77
CA GLY A 12 13.37 29.01 -11.98
C GLY A 12 13.79 28.74 -13.43
N PRO A 13 15.09 28.55 -13.70
CA PRO A 13 15.64 28.41 -15.05
C PRO A 13 15.09 27.21 -15.85
N LYS A 14 14.61 26.19 -15.14
CA LYS A 14 14.01 24.98 -15.72
C LYS A 14 12.48 25.02 -15.79
N ALA A 15 11.83 26.14 -15.44
CA ALA A 15 10.37 26.23 -15.39
C ALA A 15 9.69 25.72 -16.68
N GLY A 16 8.60 24.97 -16.51
CA GLY A 16 7.86 24.32 -17.60
C GLY A 16 8.45 22.99 -18.07
N GLN A 17 9.66 22.62 -17.63
CA GLN A 17 10.27 21.34 -18.01
C GLN A 17 9.84 20.21 -17.07
N THR A 18 9.76 19.00 -17.62
CA THR A 18 9.55 17.77 -16.88
C THR A 18 10.73 16.85 -17.11
N GLU A 19 11.34 16.37 -16.03
CA GLU A 19 12.45 15.42 -16.09
C GLU A 19 12.16 14.19 -15.23
N MET A 20 12.82 13.09 -15.56
CA MET A 20 12.74 11.88 -14.75
C MET A 20 13.42 12.14 -13.41
N PHE A 21 12.70 11.91 -12.32
CA PHE A 21 13.20 12.09 -10.96
C PHE A 21 13.68 10.76 -10.39
N VAL A 22 12.83 9.73 -10.38
CA VAL A 22 13.17 8.38 -9.91
C VAL A 22 12.72 7.38 -10.96
N ASP A 23 13.57 6.40 -11.28
CA ASP A 23 13.23 5.29 -12.18
C ASP A 23 13.17 3.94 -11.44
N ARG A 24 12.47 2.97 -12.04
CA ARG A 24 12.46 1.56 -11.64
C ARG A 24 12.00 1.31 -10.19
N LEU A 25 10.96 2.00 -9.76
CA LEU A 25 10.33 1.72 -8.47
C LEU A 25 9.76 0.28 -8.42
N PRO A 26 9.80 -0.38 -7.25
CA PRO A 26 9.38 -1.77 -7.07
C PRO A 26 7.87 -1.97 -7.13
N GLY A 27 7.10 -0.89 -7.25
CA GLY A 27 5.66 -0.91 -7.16
C GLY A 27 5.03 0.38 -7.70
N PHE A 28 3.71 0.49 -7.56
CA PHE A 28 2.99 1.72 -7.88
C PHE A 28 3.27 2.80 -6.82
N PRO A 29 3.94 3.91 -7.17
CA PRO A 29 4.06 5.05 -6.27
C PRO A 29 2.68 5.71 -6.07
N ASP A 30 2.44 6.17 -4.84
CA ASP A 30 1.26 6.96 -4.47
C ASP A 30 1.72 8.35 -3.99
N ASN A 31 1.66 8.65 -2.68
CA ASN A 31 2.09 9.95 -2.18
C ASN A 31 3.61 10.09 -2.01
N ILE A 32 4.07 11.34 -2.16
CA ILE A 32 5.43 11.79 -1.93
C ILE A 32 5.43 12.82 -0.80
N ARG A 33 6.28 12.63 0.22
CA ARG A 33 6.43 13.54 1.36
C ARG A 33 7.89 13.93 1.56
N PRO A 34 8.21 15.18 1.94
CA PRO A 34 9.59 15.56 2.24
C PRO A 34 10.10 14.80 3.48
N ASN A 35 11.37 14.39 3.48
CA ASN A 35 11.99 13.70 4.62
C ASN A 35 12.63 14.66 5.64
N GLY A 36 12.59 15.98 5.39
CA GLY A 36 13.21 17.00 6.23
C GLY A 36 14.73 17.14 6.09
N LYS A 37 15.38 16.33 5.24
CA LYS A 37 16.83 16.31 4.97
C LYS A 37 17.17 16.65 3.52
N GLY A 38 16.25 17.32 2.81
CA GLY A 38 16.41 17.65 1.38
C GLY A 38 16.03 16.52 0.42
N GLY A 39 15.45 15.42 0.91
CA GLY A 39 14.93 14.31 0.12
C GLY A 39 13.44 14.05 0.37
N TYR A 40 12.97 12.89 -0.07
CA TYR A 40 11.56 12.50 -0.04
C TYR A 40 11.34 11.04 0.35
N TYR A 41 10.23 10.80 1.04
CA TYR A 41 9.61 9.48 1.18
C TYR A 41 8.58 9.30 0.07
N ILE A 42 8.67 8.17 -0.64
CA ILE A 42 7.73 7.76 -1.68
C ILE A 42 7.03 6.50 -1.18
N ALA A 43 5.73 6.60 -0.93
CA ALA A 43 4.92 5.47 -0.53
C ALA A 43 4.60 4.59 -1.74
N ILE A 44 4.72 3.27 -1.57
CA ILE A 44 4.41 2.29 -2.62
C ILE A 44 3.16 1.51 -2.21
N VAL A 45 2.04 1.82 -2.87
CA VAL A 45 0.73 1.22 -2.56
C VAL A 45 0.70 -0.25 -2.91
N THR A 46 1.23 -0.63 -4.06
CA THR A 46 1.21 -2.01 -4.52
C THR A 46 2.59 -2.39 -4.95
N VAL A 47 3.16 -3.39 -4.28
CA VAL A 47 4.40 -4.02 -4.71
C VAL A 47 4.07 -5.16 -5.64
N PHE A 48 4.82 -5.26 -6.74
CA PHE A 48 4.60 -6.35 -7.68
C PHE A 48 5.16 -7.67 -7.16
N SER A 49 4.26 -8.63 -7.01
CA SER A 49 4.57 -10.07 -7.01
C SER A 49 4.01 -10.68 -8.29
N GLU A 50 4.72 -11.67 -8.88
CA GLU A 50 4.35 -12.41 -10.09
C GLU A 50 2.87 -12.83 -10.15
N SER A 51 2.27 -13.13 -8.99
CA SER A 51 0.88 -13.57 -8.83
C SER A 51 -0.14 -12.44 -8.99
N SER A 52 0.12 -11.26 -8.43
CA SER A 52 -0.81 -10.12 -8.33
C SER A 52 -1.15 -9.47 -9.67
N LEU A 53 -0.29 -9.66 -10.68
CA LEU A 53 -0.37 -8.99 -11.97
C LEU A 53 -1.10 -9.78 -13.06
N ARG A 54 -1.49 -11.03 -12.85
CA ARG A 54 -2.04 -11.88 -13.93
C ARG A 54 -3.31 -11.28 -14.54
N VAL A 55 -4.25 -10.87 -13.71
CA VAL A 55 -5.52 -10.24 -14.11
C VAL A 55 -5.27 -8.91 -14.83
N LEU A 56 -4.42 -8.05 -14.27
CA LEU A 56 -4.15 -6.72 -14.84
C LEU A 56 -3.38 -6.81 -16.16
N ARG A 57 -2.45 -7.78 -16.28
CA ARG A 57 -1.65 -8.03 -17.48
C ARG A 57 -2.48 -8.64 -18.62
N ILE A 58 -3.44 -9.51 -18.30
CA ILE A 58 -4.38 -10.07 -19.28
C ILE A 58 -5.34 -8.96 -19.76
N ALA A 59 -5.90 -8.17 -18.83
CA ALA A 59 -6.78 -7.06 -19.16
C ALA A 59 -6.08 -5.96 -20.00
N GLY A 60 -4.78 -5.74 -19.79
CA GLY A 60 -3.98 -4.80 -20.58
C GLY A 60 -3.66 -5.28 -22.01
N ARG A 61 -3.67 -6.60 -22.26
CA ARG A 61 -3.35 -7.18 -23.58
C ARG A 61 -4.52 -7.18 -24.56
N LEU A 62 -5.77 -7.10 -24.06
CA LEU A 62 -6.98 -7.16 -24.87
C LEU A 62 -7.85 -5.91 -24.60
N PRO A 63 -7.63 -4.80 -25.31
CA PRO A 63 -8.33 -3.54 -25.04
C PRO A 63 -9.85 -3.64 -25.22
N TRP A 64 -10.34 -4.55 -26.07
CA TRP A 64 -11.77 -4.84 -26.22
C TRP A 64 -12.36 -5.55 -25.00
N LEU A 65 -11.62 -6.50 -24.41
CA LEU A 65 -12.06 -7.25 -23.23
C LEU A 65 -12.20 -6.32 -22.03
N ARG A 66 -11.28 -5.35 -21.86
CA ARG A 66 -11.41 -4.29 -20.85
C ARG A 66 -12.70 -3.49 -21.01
N LYS A 67 -13.04 -3.10 -22.24
CA LYS A 67 -14.29 -2.38 -22.53
C LYS A 67 -15.53 -3.23 -22.25
N LEU A 68 -15.48 -4.52 -22.60
CA LEU A 68 -16.58 -5.46 -22.32
C LEU A 68 -16.78 -5.63 -20.82
N VAL A 69 -15.72 -5.92 -20.08
CA VAL A 69 -15.77 -6.11 -18.61
C VAL A 69 -16.31 -4.86 -17.93
N THR A 70 -15.80 -3.67 -18.27
CA THR A 70 -16.28 -2.41 -17.67
C THR A 70 -17.75 -2.11 -18.01
N ARG A 71 -18.22 -2.44 -19.21
CA ARG A 71 -19.63 -2.30 -19.59
C ARG A 71 -20.55 -3.28 -18.89
N VAL A 72 -20.19 -4.56 -18.85
CA VAL A 72 -20.97 -5.61 -18.16
C VAL A 72 -21.05 -5.33 -16.67
N LEU A 73 -19.92 -4.91 -16.10
CA LEU A 73 -19.88 -4.36 -14.76
C LEU A 73 -20.90 -3.21 -14.69
N TYR A 74 -20.69 -2.09 -15.39
CA TYR A 74 -21.56 -0.91 -15.25
C TYR A 74 -23.07 -1.22 -15.40
N LEU A 75 -23.45 -2.09 -16.33
CA LEU A 75 -24.85 -2.53 -16.48
C LEU A 75 -25.36 -3.29 -15.26
N THR A 76 -24.55 -4.19 -14.70
CA THR A 76 -24.89 -4.90 -13.45
C THR A 76 -25.08 -3.90 -12.30
N GLN A 77 -24.24 -2.87 -12.19
CA GLN A 77 -24.42 -1.79 -11.20
C GLN A 77 -25.76 -1.10 -11.39
N LEU A 78 -26.08 -0.70 -12.62
CA LEU A 78 -27.33 0.02 -12.92
C LEU A 78 -28.56 -0.81 -12.57
N VAL A 79 -28.54 -2.12 -12.85
CA VAL A 79 -29.61 -3.05 -12.47
C VAL A 79 -29.76 -3.11 -10.95
N LEU A 80 -28.66 -3.26 -10.20
CA LEU A 80 -28.68 -3.29 -8.74
C LEU A 80 -29.18 -1.97 -8.13
N GLU A 81 -28.76 -0.82 -8.66
CA GLU A 81 -29.25 0.49 -8.23
C GLU A 81 -30.74 0.68 -8.54
N THR A 82 -31.21 0.19 -9.68
CA THR A 82 -32.62 0.27 -10.07
C THR A 82 -33.49 -0.60 -9.18
N ILE A 83 -33.04 -1.81 -8.85
CA ILE A 83 -33.72 -2.71 -7.90
C ILE A 83 -33.72 -2.10 -6.49
N GLY A 84 -32.61 -1.51 -6.04
CA GLY A 84 -32.53 -0.83 -4.74
C GLY A 84 -33.43 0.42 -4.62
N LYS A 85 -33.81 1.05 -5.74
CA LYS A 85 -34.82 2.13 -5.75
C LYS A 85 -36.25 1.61 -5.59
N LEU A 86 -36.51 0.36 -6.01
CA LEU A 86 -37.83 -0.28 -5.94
C LEU A 86 -38.08 -0.96 -4.59
N ASP A 87 -37.02 -1.41 -3.91
CA ASP A 87 -37.07 -1.95 -2.55
C ASP A 87 -35.92 -1.37 -1.71
N PRO A 88 -36.20 -0.41 -0.80
CA PRO A 88 -35.19 0.22 0.06
C PRO A 88 -34.77 -0.70 1.22
N SER A 89 -34.31 -1.91 0.90
CA SER A 89 -33.59 -2.73 1.88
C SER A 89 -32.15 -2.20 1.99
N HIS A 90 -31.71 -1.91 3.22
CA HIS A 90 -30.41 -1.33 3.55
C HIS A 90 -29.19 -2.12 3.01
N SER A 91 -29.38 -3.38 2.63
CA SER A 91 -28.32 -4.31 2.21
C SER A 91 -27.98 -4.24 0.71
N ILE A 92 -28.92 -3.87 -0.16
CA ILE A 92 -28.70 -3.88 -1.62
C ILE A 92 -27.78 -2.73 -2.05
N ASP A 93 -28.01 -1.54 -1.50
CA ASP A 93 -27.22 -0.34 -1.82
C ASP A 93 -25.74 -0.49 -1.40
N GLN A 94 -25.50 -1.08 -0.22
CA GLN A 94 -24.13 -1.36 0.24
C GLN A 94 -23.44 -2.45 -0.59
N THR A 95 -24.18 -3.46 -1.03
CA THR A 95 -23.64 -4.57 -1.84
C THR A 95 -23.30 -4.12 -3.26
N ALA A 96 -24.17 -3.31 -3.88
CA ALA A 96 -23.90 -2.68 -5.17
C ALA A 96 -22.61 -1.85 -5.13
N LYS A 97 -22.44 -1.01 -4.10
CA LYS A 97 -21.23 -0.18 -3.92
C LYS A 97 -19.96 -1.00 -3.68
N LYS A 98 -20.04 -2.10 -2.93
CA LYS A 98 -18.87 -2.97 -2.64
C LYS A 98 -18.41 -3.82 -3.83
N ILE A 99 -19.35 -4.31 -4.64
CA ILE A 99 -19.04 -5.13 -5.83
C ILE A 99 -18.42 -4.28 -6.93
N PHE A 100 -18.76 -2.98 -6.99
CA PHE A 100 -18.40 -2.10 -8.11
C PHE A 100 -17.19 -1.22 -7.89
N ASN A 101 -16.79 -1.04 -6.64
CA ASN A 101 -15.55 -0.35 -6.38
C ASN A 101 -14.41 -1.27 -6.88
N PHE A 102 -13.88 -0.99 -8.06
CA PHE A 102 -12.71 -1.67 -8.65
C PHE A 102 -11.54 -1.73 -7.65
N LEU A 103 -11.50 -0.75 -6.75
CA LEU A 103 -10.65 -0.71 -5.57
C LEU A 103 -10.89 -1.88 -4.60
N THR A 104 -12.13 -2.25 -4.26
CA THR A 104 -12.43 -3.34 -3.31
C THR A 104 -12.12 -4.73 -3.85
N LEU A 105 -12.43 -5.00 -5.13
CA LEU A 105 -12.06 -6.25 -5.81
C LEU A 105 -10.53 -6.40 -5.99
N SER A 106 -9.84 -5.29 -6.22
CA SER A 106 -8.38 -5.29 -6.28
C SER A 106 -7.76 -5.37 -4.88
N GLN A 107 -8.28 -4.68 -3.88
CA GLN A 107 -7.79 -4.67 -2.49
C GLN A 107 -7.68 -6.07 -1.89
N HIS A 108 -8.68 -6.94 -2.06
CA HIS A 108 -8.61 -8.29 -1.49
C HIS A 108 -7.46 -9.10 -2.11
N ASN A 109 -7.29 -9.00 -3.44
CA ASN A 109 -6.20 -9.67 -4.15
C ASN A 109 -4.82 -9.03 -3.89
N LEU A 110 -4.77 -7.70 -3.72
CA LEU A 110 -3.55 -6.93 -3.51
C LEU A 110 -3.02 -7.05 -2.07
N ARG A 111 -3.87 -7.39 -1.09
CA ARG A 111 -3.47 -7.66 0.29
C ARG A 111 -2.66 -8.93 0.49
N HIS A 112 -2.70 -9.88 -0.46
CA HIS A 112 -1.99 -11.15 -0.34
C HIS A 112 -0.46 -11.04 -0.45
N SER A 113 0.10 -9.90 -0.90
CA SER A 113 1.55 -9.78 -1.00
C SER A 113 2.23 -9.77 0.37
N ASN A 114 1.50 -9.49 1.47
CA ASN A 114 1.99 -9.29 2.84
C ASN A 114 3.20 -8.33 2.97
N PHE A 115 3.54 -7.64 1.88
CA PHE A 115 4.77 -6.89 1.72
C PHE A 115 4.45 -5.42 1.51
N SER A 116 5.03 -4.58 2.34
CA SER A 116 5.00 -3.13 2.22
C SER A 116 6.39 -2.58 2.00
N VAL A 117 6.45 -1.51 1.22
CA VAL A 117 7.68 -0.77 1.00
C VAL A 117 7.41 0.73 0.94
N VAL A 118 8.30 1.48 1.56
CA VAL A 118 8.43 2.94 1.38
C VAL A 118 9.85 3.20 0.95
N VAL A 119 10.03 3.97 -0.11
CA VAL A 119 11.35 4.28 -0.65
C VAL A 119 11.76 5.67 -0.18
N GLU A 120 12.99 5.81 0.30
CA GLU A 120 13.59 7.10 0.61
C GLU A 120 14.53 7.51 -0.53
N VAL A 121 14.34 8.71 -1.04
CA VAL A 121 15.14 9.30 -2.12
C VAL A 121 15.73 10.63 -1.69
N ASP A 122 16.88 10.99 -2.22
CA ASP A 122 17.46 12.32 -2.01
C ASP A 122 16.82 13.38 -2.94
N GLY A 123 17.31 14.62 -2.87
CA GLY A 123 16.82 15.74 -3.68
C GLY A 123 17.12 15.63 -5.19
N GLU A 124 18.03 14.72 -5.56
CA GLU A 124 18.39 14.44 -6.96
C GLU A 124 17.59 13.24 -7.51
N GLY A 125 16.89 12.50 -6.64
CA GLY A 125 16.06 11.36 -7.01
C GLY A 125 16.80 10.03 -6.95
N LYS A 126 17.98 9.98 -6.32
CA LYS A 126 18.68 8.74 -6.04
C LYS A 126 18.04 8.07 -4.82
N ILE A 127 17.79 6.77 -4.93
CA ILE A 127 17.31 5.96 -3.81
C ILE A 127 18.44 5.82 -2.78
N ILE A 128 18.19 6.32 -1.57
CA ILE A 128 19.16 6.29 -0.46
C ILE A 128 18.76 5.28 0.64
N GLY A 129 17.52 4.83 0.64
CA GLY A 129 17.05 3.85 1.63
C GLY A 129 15.65 3.33 1.31
N SER A 130 15.20 2.38 2.13
CA SER A 130 13.82 1.89 2.09
C SER A 130 13.40 1.31 3.43
N PHE A 131 12.11 1.45 3.75
CA PHE A 131 11.47 0.77 4.87
C PHE A 131 10.63 -0.37 4.30
N GLN A 132 10.82 -1.57 4.82
CA GLN A 132 10.18 -2.78 4.31
C GLN A 132 9.53 -3.56 5.45
N GLY A 133 8.33 -4.10 5.22
CA GLY A 133 7.60 -4.92 6.18
C GLY A 133 7.03 -6.16 5.51
N TYR A 134 7.12 -7.32 6.20
CA TYR A 134 6.61 -8.62 5.71
C TYR A 134 5.49 -9.20 6.57
N SER A 135 5.05 -8.48 7.61
CA SER A 135 4.12 -9.01 8.60
C SER A 135 2.68 -9.12 8.08
N GLY A 136 2.38 -8.60 6.88
CA GLY A 136 1.03 -8.51 6.33
C GLY A 136 0.08 -7.56 7.08
N GLN A 137 0.48 -7.06 8.26
CA GLN A 137 -0.33 -6.13 9.03
C GLN A 137 -0.40 -4.80 8.29
N GLN A 138 0.75 -4.21 7.95
CA GLN A 138 0.88 -2.94 7.23
C GLN A 138 1.08 -3.19 5.75
N VAL A 139 -0.01 -3.13 4.97
CA VAL A 139 -0.03 -3.28 3.51
C VAL A 139 -0.78 -2.11 2.88
N LEU A 140 -0.59 -1.88 1.58
CA LEU A 140 -1.22 -0.78 0.84
C LEU A 140 -0.92 0.60 1.42
N ILE A 141 0.35 0.87 1.74
CA ILE A 141 0.78 2.17 2.27
C ILE A 141 0.64 3.23 1.18
N SER A 142 -0.23 4.20 1.40
CA SER A 142 -0.43 5.35 0.49
C SER A 142 0.38 6.56 0.90
N GLU A 143 0.81 6.63 2.16
CA GLU A 143 1.54 7.77 2.68
C GLU A 143 2.52 7.36 3.78
N ALA A 144 3.67 8.03 3.81
CA ALA A 144 4.69 7.83 4.83
C ALA A 144 5.29 9.17 5.25
N GLN A 145 5.33 9.43 6.56
CA GLN A 145 5.83 10.69 7.09
C GLN A 145 6.55 10.47 8.42
N LYS A 146 7.75 11.05 8.55
CA LYS A 146 8.48 11.09 9.81
C LYS A 146 7.98 12.24 10.67
N VAL A 147 7.64 11.96 11.92
CA VAL A 147 7.27 12.94 12.95
C VAL A 147 7.99 12.58 14.26
N GLY A 148 8.97 13.41 14.66
CA GLY A 148 9.86 13.11 15.77
C GLY A 148 10.67 11.84 15.54
N ASP A 149 10.66 10.94 16.52
CA ASP A 149 11.35 9.64 16.45
C ASP A 149 10.49 8.53 15.83
N TYR A 150 9.33 8.86 15.27
CA TYR A 150 8.41 7.90 14.67
C TYR A 150 8.23 8.16 13.19
N MET A 151 8.14 7.08 12.43
CA MET A 151 7.67 7.05 11.06
C MET A 151 6.23 6.57 11.06
N PHE A 152 5.32 7.39 10.52
CA PHE A 152 3.91 7.07 10.39
C PHE A 152 3.60 6.60 8.97
N PHE A 153 2.73 5.60 8.86
CA PHE A 153 2.29 5.01 7.61
C PHE A 153 0.76 5.04 7.54
N ALA A 154 0.22 5.80 6.59
CA ALA A 154 -1.23 5.92 6.40
C ALA A 154 -1.69 5.21 5.12
N SER A 155 -2.94 4.76 5.17
CA SER A 155 -3.59 4.07 4.07
C SER A 155 -5.10 4.31 4.16
N PRO A 156 -5.78 4.72 3.07
CA PRO A 156 -7.24 4.77 3.04
C PRO A 156 -7.88 3.38 3.11
N TYR A 157 -7.08 2.32 3.03
CA TYR A 157 -7.51 0.93 3.02
C TYR A 157 -7.42 0.25 4.39
N ASN A 158 -6.76 0.90 5.36
CA ASN A 158 -6.55 0.36 6.69
C ASN A 158 -7.36 1.19 7.70
N SER A 159 -7.99 0.52 8.66
CA SER A 159 -8.74 1.16 9.75
C SER A 159 -7.84 1.61 10.91
N TYR A 160 -6.53 1.63 10.70
CA TYR A 160 -5.53 1.97 11.70
C TYR A 160 -4.41 2.79 11.05
N LEU A 161 -3.63 3.49 11.87
CA LEU A 161 -2.43 4.20 11.46
C LEU A 161 -1.18 3.40 11.87
N GLY A 162 -0.34 3.05 10.90
CA GLY A 162 0.93 2.37 11.17
C GLY A 162 1.94 3.34 11.79
N LYS A 163 2.73 2.88 12.77
CA LYS A 163 3.86 3.63 13.31
C LYS A 163 5.07 2.72 13.51
N LEU A 164 6.26 3.25 13.25
CA LEU A 164 7.54 2.58 13.47
C LEU A 164 8.49 3.53 14.20
N PHE A 165 9.12 3.07 15.27
CA PHE A 165 10.17 3.84 15.93
C PHE A 165 11.43 3.82 15.07
N VAL A 166 11.97 5.00 14.77
CA VAL A 166 13.17 5.23 13.95
C VAL A 166 14.18 6.15 14.64
N GLY A 167 13.98 6.41 15.93
CA GLY A 167 14.94 7.15 16.77
C GLY A 167 16.20 6.32 17.06
N GLU A 168 17.25 7.00 17.49
CA GLU A 168 18.48 6.32 17.92
C GLU A 168 18.21 5.53 19.20
N VAL A 169 18.35 4.20 19.11
CA VAL A 169 18.31 3.34 20.30
C VAL A 169 19.63 3.55 21.04
N LYS A 170 19.61 4.34 22.12
CA LYS A 170 20.73 4.39 23.07
C LYS A 170 20.99 2.96 23.56
N GLU A 171 22.25 2.51 23.50
CA GLU A 171 22.67 1.10 23.67
C GLU A 171 22.22 0.40 24.97
N GLY A 172 21.61 1.10 25.92
CA GLY A 172 21.11 0.56 27.20
C GLY A 172 19.76 -0.17 27.18
N MET A 173 19.01 -0.21 26.06
CA MET A 173 17.68 -0.87 26.01
C MET A 173 17.67 -2.28 25.37
N LYS A 174 18.82 -2.93 25.17
CA LYS A 174 18.88 -4.28 24.57
C LYS A 174 18.44 -5.43 25.49
N GLN A 175 18.05 -5.17 26.74
CA GLN A 175 17.61 -6.22 27.67
C GLN A 175 16.16 -6.00 28.09
N GLN A 176 15.20 -6.37 27.23
CA GLN A 176 13.84 -6.77 27.64
C GLN A 176 13.02 -7.13 26.39
N GLN A 177 13.34 -8.27 25.78
CA GLN A 177 12.41 -9.10 25.00
C GLN A 177 13.16 -10.33 24.47
N GLN A 178 13.46 -11.27 25.37
CA GLN A 178 13.52 -12.68 25.01
C GLN A 178 12.19 -13.31 25.46
N PRO A 179 11.46 -14.05 24.59
CA PRO A 179 10.24 -14.73 24.99
C PRO A 179 10.57 -15.80 26.04
N GLN A 180 9.84 -15.80 27.15
CA GLN A 180 9.85 -16.90 28.13
C GLN A 180 9.26 -18.15 27.46
N GLN A 181 10.11 -18.96 26.84
CA GLN A 181 9.84 -20.37 26.56
C GLN A 181 10.67 -21.18 27.56
N GLN A 182 10.06 -21.56 28.69
CA GLN A 182 10.34 -22.75 29.50
C GLN A 182 9.66 -22.60 30.87
N GLN A 183 8.39 -22.99 30.94
CA GLN A 183 7.75 -23.45 32.18
C GLN A 183 6.43 -24.15 31.86
N GLN A 184 6.47 -25.21 31.06
CA GLN A 184 5.35 -26.15 30.94
C GLN A 184 5.76 -27.63 30.92
N GLU A 185 7.03 -27.97 31.15
CA GLU A 185 7.50 -29.36 31.01
C GLU A 185 7.83 -30.08 32.34
N VAL A 186 7.34 -29.61 33.49
CA VAL A 186 7.58 -30.31 34.78
C VAL A 186 6.30 -30.66 35.55
N ARG A 187 5.11 -30.32 35.05
CA ARG A 187 3.85 -30.66 35.74
C ARG A 187 3.06 -31.78 35.03
N GLY A 188 3.73 -32.91 34.83
CA GLY A 188 3.13 -34.11 34.23
C GLY A 188 3.80 -35.43 34.64
N LYS A 189 4.54 -35.45 35.76
CA LYS A 189 5.18 -36.67 36.29
C LYS A 189 4.90 -36.95 37.77
N GLU A 190 3.93 -36.28 38.36
CA GLU A 190 3.42 -36.63 39.68
C GLU A 190 1.89 -36.56 39.63
N GLU A 191 1.27 -37.66 39.19
CA GLU A 191 -0.04 -38.16 39.64
C GLU A 191 -0.41 -39.39 38.78
N LEU A 192 -0.33 -40.57 39.41
CA LEU A 192 -0.90 -41.90 39.07
C LEU A 192 -0.45 -42.62 37.79
#